data_AF-A0A376DX53-F1
#
_entry.id   AF-A0A376DX53-F1
#
_cell.length_a   1.000
_cell.length_b   1.000
_cell.length_c   1.000
_cell.angle_alpha   90.00
_cell.angle_beta   90.00
_cell.angle_gamma   90.00
#
_symmetry.space_group_name_H-M   'P 1'
#
loop_
_entity.id
_entity.type
_entity.pdbx_description
1 polymer ?
#
loop_
_entity_poly.entity_id
_entity_poly.type
_entity_poly.pdbx_seq_one_letter_code
_entity_poly.pdbx_strand_id
1 'polypeptide(L)' 'MTILFLWKKRKIKNTDLSVAPINFGGNVFGWTLDEKQSFDILDRFTDAGFNFIDTADTYSWW' A
#
# COMPACT_ATOMS: atom_id res chain seq x y z
N MET A 1 -4.91 10.48 20.42
CA MET A 1 -3.81 11.26 19.81
C MET A 1 -3.01 10.48 18.75
N THR A 2 -3.08 9.15 18.68
CA THR A 2 -2.28 8.30 17.77
C THR A 2 -2.78 8.26 16.31
N ILE A 3 -4.09 8.42 16.09
CA ILE A 3 -4.72 8.27 14.78
C ILE A 3 -4.45 9.47 13.83
N LEU A 4 -4.26 10.67 14.36
CA LEU A 4 -3.99 11.88 13.55
C LEU A 4 -2.69 11.79 12.73
N PHE A 5 -1.71 11.02 13.19
CA PHE A 5 -0.46 10.88 12.47
C PHE A 5 -0.59 10.05 11.19
N LEU A 6 -1.58 9.16 11.10
CA LEU A 6 -1.77 8.27 9.95
C LEU A 6 -2.20 9.02 8.69
N TRP A 7 -2.90 10.15 8.82
CA TRP A 7 -3.33 10.98 7.68
C TRP A 7 -2.25 11.96 7.20
N LYS A 8 -1.18 12.18 7.97
CA LYS A 8 -0.11 13.11 7.58
C LYS A 8 0.87 12.44 6.63
N LYS A 9 0.71 12.68 5.33
CA LYS A 9 1.65 12.23 4.29
C LYS A 9 3.06 12.81 4.50
N ARG A 10 4.06 12.05 4.06
CA ARG A 10 5.49 12.33 4.17
C ARG A 10 6.10 12.47 2.78
N LYS A 11 6.89 13.52 2.57
CA LYS A 11 7.64 13.69 1.32
C LYS A 11 8.83 12.74 1.32
N ILE A 12 8.98 11.96 0.25
CA ILE A 12 10.18 11.15 0.04
C ILE A 12 11.30 12.10 -0.39
N LYS A 13 12.43 12.04 0.31
CA LYS A 13 13.57 12.93 0.10
C LYS A 13 14.02 12.86 -1.37
N ASN A 14 14.31 14.03 -1.96
CA ASN A 14 14.77 14.19 -3.35
C ASN A 14 13.79 13.72 -4.44
N THR A 15 12.49 13.61 -4.12
CA THR A 15 11.44 13.31 -5.09
C THR A 15 10.26 14.24 -4.87
N ASP A 16 9.30 14.24 -5.79
CA ASP A 16 8.01 14.93 -5.60
C ASP A 16 6.92 14.02 -5.02
N LEU A 17 7.29 12.81 -4.56
CA LEU A 17 6.37 11.85 -3.98
C LEU A 17 5.98 12.25 -2.55
N SER A 18 4.68 12.15 -2.25
CA SER A 18 4.11 12.34 -0.92
C SER A 18 3.26 11.12 -0.55
N VAL A 19 3.73 10.36 0.44
CA VAL A 19 3.20 9.04 0.78
C VAL A 19 2.61 9.01 2.18
N ALA A 20 1.55 8.24 2.39
CA ALA A 20 1.05 7.97 3.73
C ALA A 20 2.15 7.26 4.57
N PRO A 21 2.14 7.41 5.91
CA PRO A 21 3.16 6.84 6.78
C PRO A 21 3.01 5.33 6.99
N ILE A 22 1.99 4.70 6.38
CA ILE A 22 1.80 3.24 6.34
C ILE A 22 2.12 2.77 4.93
N ASN A 23 3.00 1.78 4.83
CA ASN A 23 3.34 1.09 3.59
C ASN A 23 2.66 -0.30 3.58
N PHE A 24 1.96 -0.63 2.50
CA PHE A 24 1.31 -1.92 2.32
C PHE A 24 2.25 -2.90 1.62
N GLY A 25 2.64 -3.98 2.30
CA GLY A 25 3.45 -5.06 1.72
C GLY A 25 2.64 -6.00 0.83
N GLY A 26 3.01 -6.10 -0.46
CA GLY A 26 2.31 -6.92 -1.45
C GLY A 26 2.74 -8.39 -1.51
N ASN A 27 3.60 -8.87 -0.62
CA ASN A 27 4.22 -10.21 -0.69
C ASN A 27 3.23 -11.39 -0.60
N VAL A 28 2.00 -11.13 -0.13
CA VAL A 28 0.94 -12.15 0.03
C VAL A 28 0.09 -12.35 -1.21
N PHE A 29 0.12 -11.41 -2.16
CA PHE A 29 -0.66 -11.46 -3.40
C PHE A 29 -0.13 -12.57 -4.32
N GLY A 30 -1.02 -13.40 -4.87
CA GLY A 30 -0.69 -14.55 -5.73
C GLY A 30 -0.21 -15.80 -4.98
N TRP A 31 0.14 -15.69 -3.70
CA TRP A 31 0.54 -16.83 -2.87
C TRP A 31 -0.53 -17.21 -1.83
N THR A 32 -0.91 -16.26 -0.97
CA THR A 32 -1.92 -16.45 0.07
C THR A 32 -3.29 -15.93 -0.35
N LEU A 33 -3.30 -14.83 -1.10
CA LEU A 33 -4.51 -14.21 -1.63
C LEU A 33 -4.60 -14.48 -3.14
N ASP A 34 -5.78 -14.86 -3.60
CA ASP A 34 -6.04 -14.90 -5.05
C ASP A 34 -6.11 -13.48 -5.65
N GLU A 35 -6.16 -13.40 -6.98
CA GLU A 35 -6.18 -12.14 -7.71
C GLU A 35 -7.32 -11.22 -7.22
N LYS A 36 -8.55 -11.76 -7.11
CA LYS A 36 -9.72 -10.98 -6.73
C LYS A 36 -9.60 -10.43 -5.30
N GLN A 37 -9.19 -11.26 -4.35
CA GLN A 37 -8.99 -10.84 -2.96
C GLN A 37 -7.90 -9.79 -2.83
N SER A 38 -6.84 -9.91 -3.64
CA SER A 38 -5.75 -8.94 -3.69
C SER A 38 -6.27 -7.56 -4.13
N PHE A 39 -7.07 -7.51 -5.20
CA PHE A 39 -7.70 -6.26 -5.65
C PHE A 39 -8.70 -5.70 -4.64
N ASP A 40 -9.56 -6.53 -4.04
CA ASP A 40 -10.53 -6.09 -3.02
C ASP A 40 -9.83 -5.39 -1.83
N ILE A 41 -8.62 -5.82 -1.46
CA ILE A 41 -7.82 -5.20 -0.39
C ILE A 41 -7.16 -3.91 -0.86
N LEU A 42 -6.59 -3.89 -2.07
CA LEU A 42 -5.95 -2.70 -2.65
C LEU A 42 -6.96 -1.55 -2.81
N ASP A 43 -8.18 -1.86 -3.27
CA ASP A 43 -9.26 -0.88 -3.40
C ASP A 43 -9.59 -0.25 -2.04
N ARG A 44 -9.81 -1.08 -1.00
CA ARG A 44 -10.07 -0.58 0.36
C ARG A 44 -8.93 0.25 0.93
N PHE A 45 -7.69 -0.13 0.64
CA PHE A 45 -6.50 0.59 1.10
C PHE A 45 -6.42 1.99 0.48
N THR A 46 -6.69 2.09 -0.83
CA THR A 46 -6.67 3.36 -1.54
C THR A 46 -7.88 4.25 -1.22
N ASP A 47 -9.07 3.66 -1.05
CA ASP A 47 -10.29 4.35 -0.60
C ASP A 47 -10.13 4.97 0.79
N ALA A 48 -9.34 4.34 1.66
CA ALA A 48 -8.98 4.89 2.97
C ALA A 48 -7.98 6.07 2.89
N GLY A 49 -7.50 6.43 1.70
CA GLY A 49 -6.61 7.55 1.44
C GLY A 49 -5.11 7.22 1.55
N PHE A 50 -4.76 5.94 1.72
CA PHE A 50 -3.38 5.47 1.68
C PHE A 50 -2.88 5.31 0.24
N ASN A 51 -1.58 5.46 0.05
CA ASN A 51 -0.98 5.52 -1.30
C ASN A 51 0.46 5.01 -1.35
N PHE A 52 0.87 4.17 -0.40
CA PHE A 52 2.22 3.61 -0.36
C PHE A 52 2.14 2.08 -0.35
N ILE A 53 2.64 1.48 -1.43
CA ILE A 53 2.64 0.04 -1.66
C ILE A 53 4.07 -0.42 -1.91
N ASP A 54 4.46 -1.52 -1.28
CA ASP A 54 5.71 -2.24 -1.47
C ASP A 54 5.44 -3.47 -2.35
N THR A 55 6.26 -3.59 -3.40
CA THR A 55 6.13 -4.65 -4.41
C THR A 55 7.50 -5.06 -4.93
N ALA A 56 7.55 -6.19 -5.63
CA ALA A 56 8.75 -6.72 -6.29
C ALA A 56 8.33 -7.46 -7.57
N ASP A 57 9.26 -7.59 -8.52
CA ASP A 57 9.04 -8.30 -9.80
C ASP A 57 8.58 -9.76 -9.62
N THR A 58 8.87 -10.36 -8.47
CA THR A 58 8.53 -11.74 -8.13
C THR A 58 7.21 -11.88 -7.35
N TYR A 59 6.60 -10.78 -6.91
CA TYR A 59 5.31 -10.83 -6.23
C TYR A 59 4.19 -10.94 -7.24
N SER A 60 3.06 -11.50 -6.83
CA SER A 60 1.82 -11.47 -7.62
C SER A 60 1.89 -12.26 -8.95
N TRP A 61 2.38 -13.51 -8.87
CA TRP A 61 2.25 -14.48 -9.97
C TRP A 61 0.89 -15.19 -9.87
N TRP A 62 0.06 -15.07 -10.90
CA TRP A 62 -1.24 -15.73 -11.07
C TRP A 62 -1.29 -16.52 -12.36
#